data_AF-A0A3D2YWV4-F1
#
_entry.id   AF-A0A3D2YWV4-F1
#
_cell.length_a   1.000
_cell.length_b   1.000
_cell.length_c   1.000
_cell.angle_alpha   90.00
_cell.angle_beta   90.00
_cell.angle_gamma   90.00
#
_symmetry.space_group_name_H-M   'P 1'
#
loop_
_entity.id
_entity.type
_entity.pdbx_description
1 polymer ?
#
loop_
_entity_poly.entity_id
_entity_poly.type
_entity_poly.pdbx_seq_one_letter_code
_entity_poly.pdbx_strand_id
1 'polypeptide(L)'
;MTTGERKVIGIGREASGLRKNGTTFPIDLSVGEVRLPDRRIFTGLVRDISVRKTLEGALAHHTEGLEKAYAELQQLAQLQDNFLASMSVELRSPLTAIKGSAKILLDGDGITEDIHKEFLEIINSESDRLTRLIIDAQSLTNILETAVAGAHDPEANRP
;
A
#
# COMPACT_ATOMS: atom_id res chain seq x y z
N MET A 1 7.87 46.58 -31.98
CA MET A 1 7.86 45.18 -31.48
C MET A 1 6.65 45.01 -30.57
N THR A 2 5.64 44.32 -31.07
CA THR A 2 4.28 44.29 -30.51
C THR A 2 4.07 42.96 -29.81
N THR A 3 4.45 42.86 -28.53
CA THR A 3 4.13 41.67 -27.72
C THR A 3 2.70 41.80 -27.19
N GLY A 4 1.75 41.47 -28.07
CA GLY A 4 0.31 41.61 -27.88
C GLY A 4 -0.40 40.44 -27.20
N GLU A 5 0.18 39.78 -26.19
CA GLU A 5 -0.59 38.85 -25.36
C GLU A 5 -1.09 39.52 -24.08
N ARG A 6 -2.31 40.05 -24.15
CA ARG A 6 -3.10 40.52 -22.99
C ARG A 6 -3.59 39.32 -22.17
N LYS A 7 -2.70 38.66 -21.43
CA LYS A 7 -3.05 37.49 -20.59
C LYS A 7 -2.72 37.63 -19.09
N VAL A 8 -2.21 38.79 -18.66
CA VAL A 8 -1.71 39.01 -17.28
C VAL A 8 -2.59 39.98 -16.46
N ILE A 9 -3.62 40.57 -17.07
CA ILE A 9 -4.48 41.54 -16.39
C ILE A 9 -5.58 40.80 -15.64
N GLY A 10 -5.48 40.76 -14.31
CA GLY A 10 -6.51 40.25 -13.40
C GLY A 10 -6.39 38.77 -12.96
N ILE A 11 -5.46 37.99 -13.52
CA ILE A 11 -5.23 36.60 -13.14
C ILE A 11 -3.81 36.52 -12.56
N GLY A 12 -3.68 36.25 -11.27
CA GLY A 12 -2.38 36.01 -10.64
C GLY A 12 -1.66 34.86 -11.33
N ARG A 13 -0.34 34.99 -11.53
CA ARG A 13 0.50 33.94 -12.13
C ARG A 13 1.72 33.68 -11.27
N GLU A 14 2.11 32.42 -11.18
CA GLU A 14 3.40 32.06 -10.61
C GLU A 14 4.52 32.42 -11.61
N ALA A 15 5.58 33.03 -11.11
CA ALA A 15 6.78 33.42 -11.85
C ALA A 15 8.02 33.27 -10.98
N SER A 16 9.22 33.43 -11.57
CA SER A 16 10.47 33.51 -10.81
C SER A 16 10.86 34.96 -10.58
N GLY A 17 10.99 35.36 -9.32
CA GLY A 17 11.63 36.61 -8.90
C GLY A 17 13.14 36.42 -8.73
N LEU A 18 13.90 37.50 -8.87
CA LEU A 18 15.35 37.54 -8.63
C LEU A 18 15.61 38.41 -7.39
N ARG A 19 16.28 37.85 -6.38
CA ARG A 19 16.73 38.60 -5.20
C ARG A 19 17.98 39.43 -5.53
N LYS A 20 18.27 40.45 -4.72
CA LYS A 20 19.45 41.32 -4.90
C LYS A 20 20.79 40.55 -4.87
N ASN A 21 20.85 39.43 -4.15
CA ASN A 21 22.01 38.55 -4.08
C ASN A 21 22.13 37.58 -5.29
N GLY A 22 21.25 37.68 -6.29
CA GLY A 22 21.25 36.83 -7.49
C GLY A 22 20.49 35.51 -7.37
N THR A 23 19.96 35.14 -6.19
CA THR A 23 19.16 33.91 -6.07
C THR A 23 17.75 34.11 -6.60
N THR A 24 17.19 33.10 -7.27
CA THR A 24 15.79 33.10 -7.71
C THR A 24 14.86 32.59 -6.61
N PHE A 25 13.61 33.04 -6.64
CA PHE A 25 12.56 32.57 -5.73
C PHE A 25 11.19 32.64 -6.40
N PRO A 26 10.27 31.74 -6.07
CA PRO A 26 8.95 31.74 -6.69
C PRO A 26 8.13 32.92 -6.15
N ILE A 27 7.46 33.61 -7.07
CA ILE A 27 6.55 34.71 -6.78
C ILE A 27 5.19 34.47 -7.41
N ASP A 28 4.14 34.97 -6.78
CA ASP A 28 2.86 35.22 -7.44
C ASP A 28 2.80 36.69 -7.86
N LEU A 29 2.61 36.92 -9.15
CA LEU A 29 2.60 38.23 -9.79
C LEU A 29 1.20 38.51 -10.35
N SER A 30 0.61 39.63 -9.93
CA SER A 30 -0.64 40.16 -10.49
C SER A 30 -0.43 41.58 -11.00
N VAL A 31 -0.96 41.91 -12.17
CA VAL A 31 -0.84 43.26 -12.75
C VAL A 31 -2.23 43.83 -13.00
N GLY A 32 -2.54 44.96 -12.37
CA GLY A 32 -3.70 45.79 -12.66
C GLY A 32 -3.34 46.89 -13.65
N GLU A 33 -4.30 47.29 -14.47
CA GLU A 33 -4.18 48.44 -15.38
C GLU A 33 -5.22 49.49 -15.00
N VAL A 34 -4.78 50.74 -14.82
CA VAL A 34 -5.65 51.91 -14.69
C VAL A 34 -5.41 52.81 -15.89
N ARG A 35 -6.48 53.13 -16.62
CA ARG A 35 -6.45 54.05 -17.75
C ARG A 35 -6.89 55.44 -17.31
N LEU A 36 -6.01 56.41 -17.43
CA LEU A 36 -6.29 57.83 -17.28
C LEU A 36 -6.38 58.48 -18.68
N PRO A 37 -6.99 59.67 -18.82
CA PRO A 37 -7.15 60.35 -20.11
C PRO A 37 -5.83 60.60 -20.87
N ASP A 38 -4.72 60.71 -20.15
CA ASP A 38 -3.42 61.18 -20.61
C ASP A 38 -2.28 60.15 -20.36
N ARG A 39 -2.55 59.05 -19.63
CA ARG A 39 -1.56 58.00 -19.36
C ARG A 39 -2.18 56.66 -18.96
N ARG A 40 -1.41 55.58 -19.13
CA ARG A 40 -1.73 54.24 -18.58
C ARG A 40 -0.85 53.97 -17.38
N ILE A 41 -1.44 53.58 -16.25
CA ILE A 41 -0.73 53.16 -15.04
C ILE A 41 -0.89 51.65 -14.91
N PHE A 42 0.22 50.95 -14.67
CA PHE A 42 0.21 49.54 -14.30
C PHE A 42 0.59 49.42 -12.82
N THR A 43 -0.21 48.70 -12.06
CA THR A 43 0.07 48.39 -10.66
C THR A 43 0.37 46.90 -10.55
N GLY A 44 1.60 46.55 -10.18
CA GLY A 44 1.99 45.17 -9.92
C GLY A 44 1.90 44.84 -8.43
N LEU A 45 1.33 43.68 -8.09
CA LEU A 45 1.46 43.04 -6.77
C LEU A 45 2.37 41.82 -6.91
N VAL A 46 3.40 41.74 -6.07
CA VAL A 46 4.34 40.62 -6.01
C VAL A 46 4.23 40.00 -4.61
N ARG A 47 3.92 38.71 -4.54
CA ARG A 47 3.96 37.94 -3.30
C ARG A 47 5.04 36.88 -3.40
N ASP A 48 5.95 36.84 -2.43
CA ASP A 48 6.86 35.71 -2.26
C ASP A 48 6.04 34.49 -1.84
N ILE A 49 6.10 33.42 -2.64
CA ILE A 49 5.37 32.16 -2.37
C ILE A 49 6.31 31.02 -2.01
N SER A 50 7.56 31.31 -1.64
CA SER A 50 8.56 30.30 -1.29
C SER A 50 8.07 29.35 -0.21
N VAL A 51 7.52 29.88 0.90
CA VAL A 51 7.01 29.07 2.02
C VAL A 51 5.85 28.18 1.59
N ARG A 52 4.94 28.71 0.77
CA ARG A 52 3.80 27.93 0.24
C ARG A 52 4.31 26.76 -0.61
N LYS A 53 5.25 27.00 -1.52
CA LYS A 53 5.84 25.97 -2.38
C LYS A 53 6.60 24.90 -1.59
N THR A 54 7.34 25.29 -0.55
CA THR A 54 8.02 24.32 0.31
C THR A 54 7.04 23.44 1.08
N LEU A 55 5.94 24.01 1.58
CA LEU A 55 4.89 23.24 2.26
C LEU A 55 4.14 22.31 1.29
N GLU A 56 3.80 22.79 0.10
CA GLU A 56 3.19 21.98 -0.98
C GLU A 56 4.10 20.79 -1.34
N GLY A 57 5.41 21.03 -1.50
CA GLY A 57 6.38 19.96 -1.80
C GLY A 57 6.56 18.95 -0.67
N ALA A 58 6.63 19.41 0.58
CA ALA A 58 6.72 18.52 1.75
C ALA A 58 5.46 17.66 1.87
N LEU A 59 4.28 18.25 1.67
CA LEU A 59 3.01 17.52 1.69
C LEU A 59 2.97 16.46 0.59
N ALA A 60 3.34 16.81 -0.64
CA ALA A 60 3.39 15.88 -1.76
C ALA A 60 4.31 14.69 -1.51
N HIS A 61 5.47 14.94 -0.90
CA HIS A 61 6.41 13.88 -0.53
C HIS A 61 5.85 12.95 0.55
N HIS A 62 5.19 13.49 1.57
CA HIS A 62 4.54 12.69 2.59
C HIS A 62 3.37 11.86 2.03
N THR A 63 2.56 12.43 1.13
CA THR A 63 1.46 11.69 0.49
C THR A 63 1.98 10.54 -0.35
N GLU A 64 3.06 10.74 -1.12
CA GLU A 64 3.69 9.67 -1.90
C GLU A 64 4.20 8.52 -1.00
N GLY A 65 4.85 8.87 0.12
CA GLY A 65 5.29 7.87 1.10
C GLY A 65 4.14 7.06 1.71
N LEU A 66 3.03 7.73 2.03
CA LEU A 66 1.82 7.08 2.54
C LEU A 66 1.16 6.17 1.50
N GLU A 67 1.05 6.62 0.24
CA GLU A 67 0.49 5.81 -0.84
C GLU A 67 1.30 4.52 -1.06
N LYS A 68 2.64 4.63 -1.01
CA LYS A 68 3.52 3.47 -1.12
C LYS A 68 3.34 2.50 0.05
N ALA A 69 3.36 3.00 1.29
CA ALA A 69 3.15 2.16 2.47
C ALA A 69 1.77 1.48 2.46
N TYR A 70 0.73 2.20 2.03
CA TYR A 70 -0.61 1.66 1.89
C TYR A 70 -0.69 0.54 0.83
N ALA A 71 -0.02 0.72 -0.32
CA ALA A 71 0.05 -0.31 -1.34
C ALA A 71 0.77 -1.58 -0.85
N GLU A 72 1.87 -1.44 -0.10
CA GLU A 72 2.59 -2.55 0.52
C GLU A 72 1.70 -3.31 1.53
N LEU A 73 0.97 -2.57 2.38
CA LEU A 73 0.01 -3.17 3.32
C LEU A 73 -1.12 -3.92 2.60
N GLN A 74 -1.66 -3.38 1.52
CA GLN A 74 -2.71 -4.06 0.74
C GLN A 74 -2.20 -5.36 0.09
N GLN A 75 -0.97 -5.37 -0.41
CA GLN A 75 -0.35 -6.59 -0.94
C GLN A 75 -0.22 -7.66 0.14
N LEU A 76 0.24 -7.27 1.34
CA LEU A 76 0.35 -8.18 2.47
C LEU A 76 -1.01 -8.77 2.87
N ALA A 77 -2.04 -7.91 2.97
CA ALA A 77 -3.40 -8.35 3.28
C ALA A 77 -3.93 -9.34 2.25
N GLN A 78 -3.70 -9.08 0.95
CA GLN A 78 -4.13 -10.00 -0.11
C GLN A 78 -3.40 -11.35 -0.04
N LEU A 79 -2.11 -11.36 0.29
CA LEU A 79 -1.35 -12.60 0.49
C LEU A 79 -1.90 -13.40 1.67
N GLN A 80 -2.24 -12.72 2.77
CA GLN A 80 -2.87 -13.34 3.94
C GLN A 80 -4.23 -13.97 3.57
N ASP A 81 -5.09 -13.23 2.86
CA ASP A 81 -6.41 -13.74 2.44
C ASP A 81 -6.29 -14.96 1.53
N ASN A 82 -5.39 -14.91 0.55
CA ASN A 82 -5.13 -16.02 -0.36
C ASN A 82 -4.60 -17.26 0.39
N PHE A 83 -3.72 -17.04 1.36
CA PHE A 83 -3.18 -18.11 2.20
C PHE A 83 -4.28 -18.78 3.04
N LEU A 84 -5.13 -18.00 3.72
CA LEU A 84 -6.25 -18.53 4.51
C LEU A 84 -7.23 -19.33 3.65
N ALA A 85 -7.49 -18.87 2.43
CA ALA A 85 -8.32 -19.59 1.47
C ALA A 85 -7.69 -20.94 1.06
N SER A 86 -6.40 -20.98 0.75
CA SER A 86 -5.68 -22.22 0.39
C SER A 86 -5.68 -23.23 1.53
N MET A 87 -5.35 -22.78 2.75
CA MET A 87 -5.37 -23.64 3.94
C MET A 87 -6.72 -24.27 4.19
N SER A 88 -7.81 -23.52 4.00
CA SER A 88 -9.16 -24.04 4.18
C SER A 88 -9.49 -25.20 3.21
N VAL A 89 -8.97 -25.14 1.99
CA VAL A 89 -9.13 -26.22 0.99
C VAL A 89 -8.22 -27.40 1.32
N GLU A 90 -6.95 -27.12 1.63
CA GLU A 90 -5.94 -28.14 1.90
C GLU A 90 -6.23 -28.94 3.17
N LEU A 91 -6.84 -28.34 4.20
CA LEU A 91 -7.30 -29.03 5.41
C LEU A 91 -8.58 -29.85 5.15
N ARG A 92 -9.43 -29.43 4.22
CA ARG A 92 -10.69 -30.13 3.92
C ARG A 92 -10.43 -31.50 3.30
N SER A 93 -9.40 -31.62 2.45
CA SER A 93 -9.03 -32.88 1.78
C SER A 93 -8.69 -34.02 2.77
N PRO A 94 -7.71 -33.90 3.68
CA PRO A 94 -7.38 -34.93 4.67
C PRO A 94 -8.57 -35.20 5.60
N LEU A 95 -9.30 -34.16 6.01
CA LEU A 95 -10.47 -34.33 6.88
C LEU A 95 -11.60 -35.12 6.21
N THR A 96 -11.78 -34.96 4.89
CA THR A 96 -12.73 -35.73 4.09
C THR A 96 -12.30 -37.19 3.99
N ALA A 97 -11.00 -37.44 3.77
CA ALA A 97 -10.44 -38.80 3.73
C ALA A 97 -10.58 -39.51 5.10
N ILE A 98 -10.18 -38.86 6.19
CA ILE A 98 -10.32 -39.39 7.56
C ILE A 98 -11.78 -39.73 7.85
N LYS A 99 -12.71 -38.82 7.56
CA LYS A 99 -14.13 -39.05 7.79
C LYS A 99 -14.69 -40.20 6.95
N GLY A 100 -14.27 -40.31 5.69
CA GLY A 100 -14.64 -41.40 4.79
C GLY A 100 -14.18 -42.75 5.32
N SER A 101 -12.88 -42.88 5.63
CA SER A 101 -12.28 -44.08 6.19
C SER A 101 -12.91 -44.47 7.53
N ALA A 102 -13.10 -43.52 8.44
CA ALA A 102 -13.73 -43.77 9.74
C ALA A 102 -15.18 -44.25 9.58
N LYS A 103 -15.94 -43.69 8.62
CA LYS A 103 -17.30 -44.12 8.34
C LYS A 103 -17.36 -45.57 7.85
N ILE A 104 -16.45 -45.97 6.95
CA ILE A 104 -16.39 -47.35 6.46
C ILE A 104 -16.09 -48.30 7.60
N LEU A 105 -15.11 -47.98 8.45
CA LEU A 105 -14.75 -48.81 9.61
C LEU A 105 -15.90 -48.95 10.62
N LEU A 106 -16.71 -47.90 10.81
CA LEU A 106 -17.87 -47.91 11.69
C LEU A 106 -19.06 -48.70 11.13
N ASP A 107 -19.27 -48.68 9.80
CA ASP A 107 -20.39 -49.36 9.15
C ASP A 107 -20.19 -50.91 9.17
N GLY A 108 -18.94 -51.39 9.25
CA GLY A 108 -18.56 -52.72 9.79
C GLY A 108 -18.92 -53.98 8.99
N ASP A 109 -19.75 -53.88 7.95
CA ASP A 109 -20.24 -55.04 7.20
C ASP A 109 -19.27 -55.44 6.07
N GLY A 110 -18.91 -56.73 6.00
CA GLY A 110 -18.11 -57.30 4.90
C GLY A 110 -16.63 -56.87 4.81
N ILE A 111 -16.06 -56.27 5.86
CA ILE A 111 -14.68 -55.75 5.86
C ILE A 111 -13.70 -56.82 6.34
N THR A 112 -12.63 -57.06 5.58
CA THR A 112 -11.54 -57.96 6.00
C THR A 112 -10.56 -57.23 6.92
N GLU A 113 -9.74 -58.00 7.66
CA GLU A 113 -8.72 -57.45 8.56
C GLU A 113 -7.67 -56.60 7.81
N ASP A 114 -7.33 -56.98 6.57
CA ASP A 114 -6.43 -56.21 5.70
C ASP A 114 -7.02 -54.85 5.31
N ILE A 115 -8.29 -54.81 4.92
CA ILE A 115 -9.00 -53.55 4.57
C ILE A 115 -9.16 -52.67 5.81
N HIS A 116 -9.45 -53.28 6.96
CA HIS A 116 -9.53 -52.57 8.24
C HIS A 116 -8.20 -51.86 8.56
N LYS A 117 -7.07 -52.55 8.35
CA LYS A 117 -5.74 -51.99 8.54
C LYS A 117 -5.44 -50.85 7.55
N GLU A 118 -5.79 -51.02 6.27
CA GLU A 118 -5.60 -49.99 5.24
C GLU A 118 -6.30 -48.67 5.59
N PHE A 119 -7.57 -48.72 6.00
CA PHE A 119 -8.30 -47.50 6.38
C PHE A 119 -7.74 -46.85 7.66
N LEU A 120 -7.24 -47.63 8.62
CA LEU A 120 -6.54 -47.09 9.79
C LEU A 120 -5.22 -46.40 9.40
N GLU A 121 -4.48 -46.95 8.44
CA GLU A 121 -3.27 -46.32 7.89
C GLU A 121 -3.60 -45.00 7.14
N ILE A 122 -4.71 -44.95 6.40
CA ILE A 122 -5.20 -43.71 5.77
C ILE A 122 -5.52 -42.65 6.84
N ILE A 123 -6.24 -43.02 7.90
CA ILE A 123 -6.57 -42.08 8.99
C ILE A 123 -5.30 -41.54 9.65
N ASN A 124 -4.33 -42.41 9.95
CA ASN A 124 -3.08 -42.01 10.59
C ASN A 124 -2.26 -41.07 9.68
N SER A 125 -2.06 -41.45 8.42
CA SER A 125 -1.27 -40.65 7.47
C SER A 125 -1.89 -39.28 7.16
N GLU A 126 -3.22 -39.19 7.04
CA GLU A 126 -3.91 -37.91 6.85
C GLU A 126 -3.91 -37.06 8.13
N SER A 127 -3.87 -37.68 9.32
CA SER A 127 -3.68 -36.97 10.60
C SER A 127 -2.27 -36.38 10.72
N ASP A 128 -1.24 -37.13 10.30
CA ASP A 128 0.13 -36.65 10.20
C ASP A 128 0.25 -35.51 9.17
N ARG A 129 -0.48 -35.61 8.06
CA ARG A 129 -0.56 -34.54 7.05
C ARG A 129 -1.21 -33.27 7.59
N LEU A 130 -2.33 -33.38 8.30
CA LEU A 130 -2.96 -32.24 8.98
C LEU A 130 -2.01 -31.57 9.96
N THR A 131 -1.27 -32.35 10.74
CA THR A 131 -0.30 -31.83 11.72
C THR A 131 0.79 -31.01 11.02
N ARG A 132 1.32 -31.50 9.90
CA ARG A 132 2.30 -30.75 9.10
C ARG A 132 1.74 -29.45 8.54
N LEU A 133 0.53 -29.50 7.94
CA LEU A 133 -0.13 -28.29 7.41
C LEU A 133 -0.36 -27.22 8.48
N ILE A 134 -0.71 -27.61 9.70
CA ILE A 134 -0.88 -26.67 10.82
C ILE A 134 0.46 -26.01 11.19
N ILE A 135 1.54 -26.78 11.26
CA ILE A 135 2.88 -26.27 11.56
C ILE A 135 3.34 -25.29 10.45
N ASP A 136 3.12 -25.64 9.19
CA ASP A 136 3.45 -24.79 8.05
C ASP A 136 2.67 -23.47 8.10
N ALA A 137 1.39 -23.55 8.48
CA ALA A 137 0.54 -22.37 8.63
C ALA A 137 0.99 -21.43 9.76
N GLN A 138 1.40 -21.98 10.89
CA GLN A 138 1.95 -21.21 12.01
C GLN A 138 3.26 -20.51 11.61
N SER A 139 4.12 -21.20 10.86
CA SER A 139 5.40 -20.65 10.41
C SER A 139 5.23 -19.44 9.49
N LEU A 140 4.29 -19.51 8.55
CA LEU A 140 3.98 -18.38 7.66
C LEU A 140 3.33 -17.21 8.40
N THR A 141 2.45 -17.48 9.37
CA THR A 141 1.84 -16.43 10.20
C THR A 141 2.91 -15.65 10.96
N ASN A 142 3.90 -16.35 11.55
CA ASN A 142 5.02 -15.72 12.25
C ASN A 142 5.89 -14.86 11.32
N ILE A 143 6.12 -15.30 10.07
CA ILE A 143 6.88 -14.53 9.07
C ILE A 143 6.14 -13.25 8.72
N LEU A 144 4.82 -13.33 8.48
CA LEU A 144 3.99 -12.18 8.16
C LEU A 144 3.95 -11.19 9.35
N GLU A 145 3.81 -11.68 10.58
CA GLU A 145 3.85 -10.85 11.79
C GLU A 145 5.20 -10.15 11.97
N THR A 146 6.31 -10.84 11.70
CA THR A 146 7.65 -10.26 11.78
C THR A 146 7.85 -9.16 10.73
N ALA A 147 7.33 -9.35 9.51
CA ALA A 147 7.35 -8.34 8.46
C ALA A 147 6.57 -7.06 8.85
N VAL A 148 5.43 -7.22 9.53
CA VAL A 148 4.64 -6.09 10.06
C VAL A 148 5.36 -5.39 11.22
N ALA A 149 6.00 -6.13 12.12
CA ALA A 149 6.73 -5.57 13.26
C ALA A 149 8.01 -4.83 12.84
N GLY A 150 8.70 -5.30 11.79
CA GLY A 150 9.90 -4.65 11.25
C GLY A 150 9.65 -3.28 10.61
N ALA A 151 8.40 -2.99 10.21
CA ALA A 151 8.01 -1.68 9.67
C ALA A 151 7.79 -0.61 10.76
N HIS A 152 7.82 -0.99 12.05
CA HIS A 152 7.49 -0.11 13.18
C HIS A 152 8.68 0.60 13.84
N ASP A 153 9.93 0.40 13.38
CA ASP A 153 11.12 1.08 13.91
C ASP A 153 11.82 1.99 12.87
N PRO A 154 11.36 3.25 12.73
CA PRO A 154 12.04 4.25 11.90
C PRO A 154 13.29 4.85 12.56
N GLU A 155 13.68 4.47 13.79
CA GLU A 155 14.86 5.01 14.48
C GLU A 155 16.13 4.15 14.34
N ALA A 156 16.03 2.91 13.86
CA ALA A 156 17.18 2.01 13.70
C ALA A 156 18.16 2.38 12.56
N ASN A 157 17.90 3.43 11.77
CA ASN A 157 18.77 3.88 10.67
C ASN A 157 19.22 5.33 10.81
N ARG A 158 19.72 5.71 11.99
CA ARG A 158 20.59 6.88 12.16
C ARG A 158 22.06 6.42 12.23
N PRO A 159 22.96 7.04 11.44
CA PRO A 159 24.38 6.70 11.45
C PRO A 159 25.08 7.06 12.77
#